data_AF-M1B1D9-F1
#
_entry.id   AF-M1B1D9-F1
#
_cell.length_a   1.000
_cell.length_b   1.000
_cell.length_c   1.000
_cell.angle_alpha   90.00
_cell.angle_beta   90.00
_cell.angle_gamma   90.00
#
_symmetry.space_group_name_H-M   'P 1'
#
loop_
_entity.id
_entity.type
_entity.pdbx_description
1 polymer ?
#
loop_
_entity_poly.entity_id
_entity_poly.type
_entity_poly.pdbx_seq_one_letter_code
_entity_poly.pdbx_strand_id
1 'polypeptide(L)'
;METLPPLQKCTVDKFSAIVTRTHTFIHSIAILFMLYYRLIINLKEIPISFLPYWFLIFVSELLLSFLRTLDSAHIFSPVTRSVYPENLPPDDELPAIDVFVCTADPIKEPALGVMNTVLSAMVIDYPPEKVTVYLSDDGGSVKTLCAVREAWRFGEVWIPFCREFGVKRICPETFFQAADDEINGGEDYLLERDNIQKEYEEFKERLKKAQENGGTKDTGVQFGPNRDTVIEIIGQRGCGAKNNGKAKLSSLVYVSREKNTSHPHHFKAGALNVLLRVSGIISNSPYILMLDCDMHSNDPSSARQAMCFHLDPKISPSLAFVQFPQRFRNISKNDIYDSAMRNCFVVRWPGMDGLIGPMLSGTCFYMKRKALYGTAIHKDMDLSELKKYFGSSNEFLNTVITCINDKQNDTGIKEFADNKIQEARFLASCTYEEESQWGEEIGFLYHSVVEDYFTGFIMHCKGWKSVLYNPSRPAFLGSSTTNLNDTLVQGTRWNSGLAEVLFSRFCPLIYGLKSRLPLLERMCYAYLASQPLFCFPAWFLASIPQLCLLNGIPIYPKV
;
A
#
# COMPACT_ATOMS: atom_id res chain seq x y z
N MET A 1 -20.35 -11.76 -33.32
CA MET A 1 -19.60 -11.07 -32.25
C MET A 1 -18.57 -12.06 -31.74
N GLU A 2 -17.32 -11.93 -32.18
CA GLU A 2 -16.23 -12.72 -31.60
C GLU A 2 -16.09 -12.32 -30.14
N THR A 3 -16.11 -13.30 -29.25
CA THR A 3 -15.87 -13.07 -27.82
C THR A 3 -14.40 -12.71 -27.65
N LEU A 4 -14.12 -11.46 -27.26
CA LEU A 4 -12.76 -11.04 -26.91
C LEU A 4 -12.15 -12.02 -25.88
N PRO A 5 -10.85 -12.32 -26.00
CA PRO A 5 -10.19 -13.22 -25.07
C PRO A 5 -10.23 -12.65 -23.64
N PRO A 6 -10.29 -13.51 -22.60
CA PRO A 6 -10.37 -13.04 -21.23
C PRO A 6 -9.06 -12.38 -20.79
N LEU A 7 -9.13 -11.23 -20.10
CA LEU A 7 -7.96 -10.58 -19.49
C LEU A 7 -7.54 -11.25 -18.16
N GLN A 8 -8.50 -11.85 -17.46
CA GLN A 8 -8.26 -12.54 -16.19
C GLN A 8 -9.21 -13.72 -15.99
N LYS A 9 -8.83 -14.62 -15.09
CA LYS A 9 -9.64 -15.75 -14.64
C LYS A 9 -9.55 -15.88 -13.12
N CYS A 10 -10.70 -16.03 -12.48
CA CYS A 10 -10.79 -16.35 -11.06
C CYS A 10 -11.19 -17.83 -10.88
N THR A 11 -10.43 -18.55 -10.05
CA THR A 11 -10.63 -19.96 -9.73
C THR A 11 -10.86 -20.13 -8.23
N VAL A 12 -12.03 -20.65 -7.88
CA VAL A 12 -12.37 -21.00 -6.49
C VAL A 12 -11.76 -22.36 -6.16
N ASP A 13 -11.03 -22.45 -5.06
CA ASP A 13 -10.59 -23.73 -4.51
C ASP A 13 -11.76 -24.39 -3.78
N LYS A 14 -12.57 -25.15 -4.54
CA LYS A 14 -13.77 -25.80 -4.02
C LYS A 14 -13.47 -26.78 -2.90
N PHE A 15 -12.36 -27.52 -3.00
CA PHE A 15 -12.01 -28.52 -2.00
C PHE A 15 -11.62 -27.84 -0.69
N SER A 16 -10.72 -26.88 -0.74
CA SER A 16 -10.32 -26.08 0.43
C SER A 16 -11.54 -25.38 1.05
N ALA A 17 -12.39 -24.76 0.24
CA ALA A 17 -13.60 -24.11 0.74
C ALA A 17 -14.57 -25.07 1.45
N ILE A 18 -14.75 -26.31 0.96
CA ILE A 18 -15.58 -27.31 1.64
C ILE A 18 -14.96 -27.67 2.99
N VAL A 19 -13.66 -27.99 3.01
CA VAL A 19 -12.93 -28.37 4.22
C VAL A 19 -12.98 -27.27 5.28
N THR A 20 -12.67 -26.02 4.91
CA THR A 20 -12.64 -24.90 5.85
C THR A 20 -14.03 -24.54 6.38
N ARG A 21 -15.08 -24.64 5.56
CA ARG A 21 -16.47 -24.42 5.99
C ARG A 21 -16.94 -25.50 6.95
N THR A 22 -16.69 -26.77 6.64
CA THR A 22 -17.03 -27.90 7.52
C THR A 22 -16.28 -27.80 8.85
N HIS A 23 -14.97 -27.52 8.80
CA HIS A 23 -14.16 -27.31 9.99
C HIS A 23 -14.72 -26.14 10.84
N THR A 24 -15.00 -25.00 10.22
CA THR A 24 -15.60 -23.84 10.90
C THR A 24 -16.91 -24.23 11.58
N PHE A 25 -17.80 -24.93 10.88
CA PHE A 25 -19.08 -25.36 11.41
C PHE A 25 -18.94 -26.27 12.65
N ILE A 26 -18.10 -27.32 12.55
CA ILE A 26 -17.86 -28.25 13.66
C ILE A 26 -17.24 -27.53 14.86
N HIS A 27 -16.24 -26.67 14.61
CA HIS A 27 -15.59 -25.90 15.66
C HIS A 27 -16.56 -24.91 16.33
N SER A 28 -17.44 -24.24 15.58
CA SER A 28 -18.46 -23.37 16.13
C SER A 28 -19.41 -24.14 17.05
N ILE A 29 -19.85 -25.34 16.66
CA ILE A 29 -20.69 -26.20 17.52
C ILE A 29 -19.94 -26.56 18.81
N ALA A 30 -18.68 -27.01 18.71
CA ALA A 30 -17.88 -27.37 19.87
C ALA A 30 -17.71 -26.19 20.84
N ILE A 31 -17.42 -24.99 20.31
CA ILE A 31 -17.32 -23.76 21.10
C ILE A 31 -18.64 -23.46 21.82
N LEU A 32 -19.78 -23.56 21.13
CA LEU A 32 -21.10 -23.33 21.74
C LEU A 32 -21.39 -24.31 22.88
N PHE A 33 -21.08 -25.59 22.71
CA PHE A 33 -21.20 -26.59 23.79
C PHE A 33 -20.28 -26.29 24.97
N MET A 34 -19.03 -25.90 24.70
CA MET A 34 -18.08 -25.51 25.75
C MET A 34 -18.57 -24.29 26.54
N LEU A 35 -19.05 -23.24 25.87
CA LEU A 35 -19.60 -22.05 26.52
C LEU A 35 -20.87 -22.37 27.32
N TYR A 36 -21.74 -23.24 26.79
CA TYR A 36 -22.92 -23.71 27.52
C TYR A 36 -22.54 -24.48 28.80
N TYR A 37 -21.61 -25.43 28.69
CA TYR A 37 -21.12 -26.22 29.84
C TYR A 37 -20.52 -25.30 30.92
N ARG A 38 -19.68 -24.33 30.51
CA ARG A 38 -19.09 -23.32 31.39
C ARG A 38 -20.14 -22.52 32.15
N LEU A 39 -21.13 -21.99 31.44
CA LEU A 39 -22.12 -21.09 32.02
C LEU A 39 -23.09 -21.82 32.96
N ILE A 40 -23.50 -23.05 32.62
CA ILE A 40 -24.58 -23.75 33.31
C ILE A 40 -24.09 -24.68 34.42
N ILE A 41 -23.03 -25.43 34.14
CA ILE A 41 -22.57 -26.50 35.04
C ILE A 41 -21.50 -25.95 35.99
N ASN A 42 -20.47 -25.32 35.44
CA ASN A 42 -19.34 -24.86 36.25
C ASN A 42 -19.74 -23.72 37.20
N LEU A 43 -20.58 -22.77 36.76
CA LEU A 43 -21.04 -21.66 37.61
C LEU A 43 -21.77 -22.12 38.88
N LYS A 44 -22.44 -23.28 38.85
CA LYS A 44 -23.16 -23.82 40.00
C LYS A 44 -22.24 -24.46 41.03
N GLU A 45 -21.07 -24.93 40.62
CA GLU A 45 -20.15 -25.71 41.45
C GLU A 45 -19.02 -24.85 42.05
N ILE A 46 -18.86 -23.61 41.59
CA ILE A 46 -17.78 -22.72 42.04
C ILE A 46 -18.15 -21.97 43.33
N PRO A 47 -17.32 -22.07 44.38
CA PRO A 47 -17.44 -21.25 45.58
C PRO A 47 -17.39 -19.74 45.25
N ILE A 48 -18.18 -18.93 45.95
CA ILE A 48 -18.25 -17.47 45.76
C ILE A 48 -16.86 -16.82 45.84
N SER A 49 -15.98 -17.31 46.72
CA SER A 49 -14.60 -16.83 46.87
C SER A 49 -13.74 -16.99 45.60
N PHE A 50 -14.11 -17.90 44.69
CA PHE A 50 -13.36 -18.21 43.48
C PHE A 50 -13.99 -17.62 42.21
N LEU A 51 -15.17 -17.01 42.35
CA LEU A 51 -15.93 -16.42 41.25
C LEU A 51 -15.14 -15.38 40.43
N PRO A 52 -14.31 -14.48 41.02
CA PRO A 52 -13.53 -13.52 40.24
C PRO A 52 -12.52 -14.18 39.29
N TYR A 53 -11.83 -15.24 39.72
CA TYR A 53 -10.85 -15.94 38.90
C TYR A 53 -11.52 -16.68 37.74
N TRP A 54 -12.61 -17.38 38.04
CA TRP A 54 -13.41 -18.02 37.01
C TRP A 54 -13.95 -17.01 36.00
N PHE A 55 -14.46 -15.87 36.47
CA PHE A 55 -15.00 -14.83 35.60
C PHE A 55 -13.97 -14.31 34.61
N LEU A 56 -12.73 -14.04 35.05
CA LEU A 56 -11.65 -13.58 34.15
C LEU A 56 -11.28 -14.63 33.10
N ILE A 57 -11.27 -15.92 33.48
CA ILE A 57 -11.05 -17.02 32.52
C ILE A 57 -12.21 -17.12 31.55
N PHE A 58 -13.45 -17.06 32.03
CA PHE A 58 -14.64 -17.13 31.19
C PHE A 58 -14.72 -15.95 30.21
N VAL A 59 -14.39 -14.73 30.65
CA VAL A 59 -14.26 -13.55 29.77
C VAL A 59 -13.18 -13.78 28.70
N SER A 60 -12.06 -14.42 29.05
CA SER A 60 -11.01 -14.77 28.08
C SER A 60 -11.53 -15.75 27.03
N GLU A 61 -12.24 -16.80 27.45
CA GLU A 61 -12.86 -17.79 26.57
C GLU A 61 -13.90 -17.15 25.65
N LEU A 62 -14.73 -16.23 26.16
CA LEU A 62 -15.71 -15.48 25.36
C LEU A 62 -15.02 -14.59 24.32
N LEU A 63 -13.98 -13.85 24.70
CA LEU A 63 -13.22 -12.99 23.78
C LEU A 63 -12.54 -13.82 22.69
N LEU A 64 -11.88 -14.93 23.05
CA LEU A 64 -11.26 -15.83 22.07
C LEU A 64 -12.29 -16.47 21.14
N SER A 65 -13.46 -16.87 21.66
CA SER A 65 -14.56 -17.42 20.87
C SER A 65 -15.13 -16.39 19.88
N PHE A 66 -15.28 -15.15 20.33
CA PHE A 66 -15.69 -14.03 19.50
C PHE A 66 -14.67 -13.77 18.37
N LEU A 67 -13.39 -13.61 18.73
CA LEU A 67 -12.31 -13.39 17.75
C LEU A 67 -12.21 -14.54 16.75
N ARG A 68 -12.35 -15.78 17.21
CA ARG A 68 -12.33 -16.97 16.33
C ARG A 68 -13.51 -16.99 15.36
N THR A 69 -14.69 -16.59 15.82
CA THR A 69 -15.88 -16.48 14.98
C THR A 69 -15.66 -15.46 13.87
N LEU A 70 -15.13 -14.27 14.20
CA LEU A 70 -14.82 -13.25 13.20
C LEU A 70 -13.75 -13.72 12.21
N ASP A 71 -12.66 -14.32 12.71
CA ASP A 71 -11.54 -14.81 11.88
C ASP A 71 -11.97 -15.86 10.85
N SER A 72 -13.01 -16.65 11.15
CA SER A 72 -13.51 -17.70 10.25
C SER A 72 -13.95 -17.19 8.87
N ALA A 73 -14.34 -15.91 8.77
CA ALA A 73 -14.71 -15.30 7.50
C ALA A 73 -13.55 -15.27 6.50
N HIS A 74 -12.31 -15.13 6.98
CA HIS A 74 -11.09 -15.10 6.16
C HIS A 74 -10.77 -16.41 5.45
N ILE A 75 -11.38 -17.53 5.83
CA ILE A 75 -11.12 -18.84 5.23
C ILE A 75 -12.35 -19.41 4.52
N PHE A 76 -13.42 -18.62 4.40
CA PHE A 76 -14.71 -19.11 3.94
C PHE A 76 -14.75 -19.40 2.43
N SER A 77 -14.00 -18.64 1.62
CA SER A 77 -14.03 -18.78 0.16
C SER A 77 -12.67 -18.41 -0.47
N PRO A 78 -11.61 -19.20 -0.26
CA PRO A 78 -10.31 -18.92 -0.88
C PRO A 78 -10.41 -18.99 -2.42
N VAL A 79 -9.83 -17.98 -3.08
CA VAL A 79 -9.73 -17.93 -4.54
C VAL A 79 -8.29 -17.70 -4.99
N THR A 80 -8.02 -18.09 -6.22
CA THR A 80 -6.79 -17.82 -6.95
C THR A 80 -7.12 -17.14 -8.26
N ARG A 81 -6.22 -16.30 -8.76
CA ARG A 81 -6.43 -15.54 -10.00
C ARG A 81 -5.26 -15.71 -10.94
N SER A 82 -5.58 -15.72 -12.24
CA SER A 82 -4.62 -15.70 -13.34
C SER A 82 -4.94 -14.52 -14.25
N VAL A 83 -3.92 -13.94 -14.85
CA VAL A 83 -4.02 -12.80 -15.79
C VAL A 83 -3.36 -13.16 -17.11
N TYR A 84 -3.78 -12.50 -18.17
CA TYR A 84 -3.31 -12.71 -19.54
C TYR A 84 -2.92 -11.35 -20.16
N PRO A 85 -1.73 -10.81 -19.81
CA PRO A 85 -1.27 -9.52 -20.31
C PRO A 85 -1.17 -9.43 -21.83
N GLU A 86 -0.99 -10.56 -22.51
CA GLU A 86 -1.00 -10.70 -23.97
C GLU A 86 -2.33 -10.30 -24.62
N ASN A 87 -3.43 -10.31 -23.86
CA ASN A 87 -4.76 -9.93 -24.32
C ASN A 87 -5.09 -8.46 -24.06
N LEU A 88 -4.17 -7.70 -23.45
CA LEU A 88 -4.32 -6.26 -23.25
C LEU A 88 -4.35 -5.51 -24.57
N PRO A 89 -4.98 -4.32 -24.61
CA PRO A 89 -4.91 -3.49 -25.79
C PRO A 89 -3.46 -3.06 -26.08
N PRO A 90 -3.18 -2.65 -27.32
CA PRO A 90 -1.88 -2.12 -27.72
C PRO A 90 -1.37 -0.98 -26.82
N ASP A 91 -0.06 -0.76 -26.83
CA ASP A 91 0.63 0.17 -25.94
C ASP A 91 0.13 1.61 -26.05
N ASP A 92 -0.33 2.05 -27.21
CA ASP A 92 -0.92 3.38 -27.47
C ASP A 92 -2.32 3.56 -26.85
N GLU A 93 -3.06 2.48 -26.61
CA GLU A 93 -4.38 2.50 -25.97
C GLU A 93 -4.32 2.32 -24.44
N LEU A 94 -3.19 1.86 -23.90
CA LEU A 94 -3.02 1.67 -22.46
C LEU A 94 -3.19 2.99 -21.68
N PRO A 95 -3.78 2.97 -20.46
CA PRO A 95 -3.93 4.17 -19.66
C PRO A 95 -2.61 4.60 -19.00
N ALA A 96 -2.44 5.88 -18.67
CA ALA A 96 -1.29 6.32 -17.88
C ALA A 96 -1.34 5.84 -16.42
N ILE A 97 -0.17 5.74 -15.80
CA ILE A 97 0.08 5.29 -14.43
C ILE A 97 1.01 6.29 -13.74
N ASP A 98 0.60 6.78 -12.58
CA ASP A 98 1.50 7.46 -11.66
C ASP A 98 2.08 6.45 -10.66
N VAL A 99 3.36 6.56 -10.33
CA VAL A 99 3.98 5.76 -9.27
C VAL A 99 4.32 6.67 -8.11
N PHE A 100 3.79 6.40 -6.92
CA PHE A 100 4.07 7.15 -5.71
C PHE A 100 5.03 6.36 -4.84
N VAL A 101 6.17 6.98 -4.52
CA VAL A 101 7.15 6.49 -3.55
C VAL A 101 7.22 7.48 -2.41
N CYS A 102 7.04 7.04 -1.17
CA CYS A 102 7.11 7.91 0.02
C CYS A 102 8.34 7.59 0.86
N THR A 103 9.08 8.63 1.25
CA THR A 103 10.16 8.57 2.24
C THR A 103 9.94 9.65 3.30
N ALA A 104 10.25 9.35 4.55
CA ALA A 104 9.98 10.22 5.70
C ALA A 104 11.25 10.62 6.46
N ASP A 105 12.28 9.78 6.48
CA ASP A 105 13.48 10.02 7.29
C ASP A 105 14.74 9.56 6.55
N PRO A 106 15.61 10.47 6.07
CA PRO A 106 16.80 10.13 5.31
C PRO A 106 17.89 9.40 6.12
N ILE A 107 17.77 9.35 7.44
CA ILE A 107 18.68 8.61 8.33
C ILE A 107 18.20 7.16 8.47
N LYS A 108 16.91 6.96 8.74
CA LYS A 108 16.32 5.62 8.86
C LYS A 108 16.11 4.93 7.52
N GLU A 109 15.94 5.72 6.45
CA GLU A 109 15.70 5.28 5.08
C GLU A 109 16.86 5.75 4.20
N PRO A 110 17.94 4.95 4.08
CA PRO A 110 19.14 5.37 3.37
C PRO A 110 18.84 5.68 1.91
N ALA A 111 19.40 6.80 1.41
CA ALA A 111 19.16 7.30 0.05
C ALA A 111 19.37 6.23 -1.03
N LEU A 112 20.40 5.38 -0.91
CA LEU A 112 20.64 4.28 -1.87
C LEU A 112 19.44 3.32 -1.96
N GLY A 113 18.84 2.94 -0.82
CA GLY A 113 17.67 2.07 -0.79
C GLY A 113 16.47 2.72 -1.50
N VAL A 114 16.18 3.98 -1.14
CA VAL A 114 15.10 4.76 -1.75
C VAL A 114 15.32 4.92 -3.26
N MET A 115 16.54 5.22 -3.70
CA MET A 115 16.85 5.41 -5.12
C MET A 115 16.78 4.11 -5.91
N ASN A 116 17.14 2.96 -5.34
CA ASN A 116 16.91 1.66 -5.99
C ASN A 116 15.42 1.39 -6.22
N THR A 117 14.56 1.76 -5.26
CA THR A 117 13.10 1.69 -5.43
C THR A 117 12.63 2.60 -6.55
N VAL A 118 13.07 3.87 -6.57
CA VAL A 118 12.75 4.83 -7.65
C VAL A 118 13.20 4.32 -9.02
N LEU A 119 14.45 3.86 -9.15
CA LEU A 119 15.00 3.31 -10.39
C LEU A 119 14.20 2.10 -10.87
N SER A 120 13.88 1.17 -9.98
CA SER A 120 13.07 0.00 -10.33
C SER A 120 11.66 0.37 -10.82
N ALA A 121 11.05 1.41 -10.23
CA ALA A 121 9.75 1.90 -10.64
C ALA A 121 9.77 2.56 -12.02
N MET A 122 10.89 3.16 -12.43
CA MET A 122 11.05 3.75 -13.77
C MET A 122 11.29 2.69 -14.87
N VAL A 123 11.64 1.46 -14.49
CA VAL A 123 11.96 0.35 -15.42
C VAL A 123 10.76 -0.56 -15.70
N ILE A 124 9.63 -0.39 -15.00
CA ILE A 124 8.43 -1.21 -15.21
C ILE A 124 8.09 -1.34 -16.71
N ASP A 125 7.66 -2.53 -17.13
CA ASP A 125 7.30 -2.83 -18.51
C ASP A 125 5.98 -2.15 -18.87
N TYR A 126 6.10 -0.91 -19.31
CA TYR A 126 5.01 -0.03 -19.69
C TYR A 126 5.52 1.09 -20.61
N PRO A 127 4.67 1.70 -21.46
CA PRO A 127 5.09 2.80 -22.31
C PRO A 127 5.69 3.97 -21.51
N PRO A 128 6.92 4.44 -21.82
CA PRO A 128 7.65 5.37 -20.96
C PRO A 128 6.93 6.70 -20.74
N GLU A 129 6.26 7.23 -21.76
CA GLU A 129 5.43 8.43 -21.65
C GLU A 129 4.17 8.28 -20.81
N LYS A 130 3.77 7.05 -20.50
CA LYS A 130 2.58 6.75 -19.71
C LYS A 130 2.91 6.48 -18.24
N VAL A 131 4.19 6.52 -17.86
CA VAL A 131 4.64 6.33 -16.48
C VAL A 131 5.25 7.62 -15.96
N THR A 132 4.70 8.14 -14.87
CA THR A 132 5.31 9.24 -14.12
C THR A 132 5.58 8.81 -12.69
N VAL A 133 6.84 8.85 -12.28
CA VAL A 133 7.28 8.48 -10.93
C VAL A 133 7.36 9.73 -10.06
N TYR A 134 6.73 9.70 -8.90
CA TYR A 134 6.74 10.75 -7.89
C TYR A 134 7.42 10.24 -6.64
N LEU A 135 8.50 10.91 -6.22
CA LEU A 135 9.07 10.72 -4.89
C LEU A 135 8.56 11.82 -3.96
N SER A 136 7.79 11.44 -2.95
CA SER A 136 7.43 12.32 -1.84
C SER A 136 8.47 12.20 -0.72
N ASP A 137 9.16 13.31 -0.43
CA ASP A 137 10.07 13.45 0.70
C ASP A 137 9.38 14.22 1.84
N ASP A 138 8.84 13.45 2.79
CA ASP A 138 8.21 13.97 3.99
C ASP A 138 9.24 14.40 5.06
N GLY A 139 10.51 14.01 4.90
CA GLY A 139 11.64 14.52 5.68
C GLY A 139 12.04 15.92 5.22
N GLY A 140 11.92 16.19 3.92
CA GLY A 140 12.35 17.43 3.28
C GLY A 140 13.86 17.60 3.44
N SER A 141 14.64 16.72 2.84
CA SER A 141 16.08 16.70 2.98
C SER A 141 16.77 17.04 1.66
N VAL A 142 17.72 17.98 1.71
CA VAL A 142 18.58 18.29 0.56
C VAL A 142 19.26 17.01 0.04
N LYS A 143 19.64 16.11 0.95
CA LYS A 143 20.35 14.87 0.61
C LYS A 143 19.48 13.98 -0.27
N THR A 144 18.19 13.88 0.05
CA THR A 144 17.22 13.12 -0.75
C THR A 144 17.04 13.78 -2.12
N LEU A 145 16.86 15.10 -2.19
CA LEU A 145 16.73 15.82 -3.47
C LEU A 145 17.96 15.61 -4.38
N CYS A 146 19.18 15.74 -3.83
CA CYS A 146 20.40 15.46 -4.58
C CYS A 146 20.48 13.99 -5.02
N ALA A 147 20.08 13.05 -4.15
CA ALA A 147 20.07 11.63 -4.48
C ALA A 147 19.12 11.32 -5.65
N VAL A 148 17.95 11.97 -5.73
CA VAL A 148 17.02 11.81 -6.85
C VAL A 148 17.63 12.29 -8.17
N ARG A 149 18.34 13.43 -8.15
CA ARG A 149 19.03 13.93 -9.35
C ARG A 149 20.12 12.99 -9.82
N GLU A 150 20.89 12.40 -8.89
CA GLU A 150 21.89 11.37 -9.23
C GLU A 150 21.25 10.07 -9.72
N ALA A 151 20.11 9.66 -9.15
CA ALA A 151 19.36 8.50 -9.61
C ALA A 151 18.85 8.69 -11.03
N TRP A 152 18.37 9.89 -11.39
CA TRP A 152 18.01 10.20 -12.76
C TRP A 152 19.17 10.04 -13.73
N ARG A 153 20.37 10.54 -13.37
CA ARG A 153 21.58 10.41 -14.19
C ARG A 153 21.96 8.95 -14.42
N PHE A 154 21.95 8.13 -13.37
CA PHE A 154 22.19 6.69 -13.52
C PHE A 154 21.05 5.99 -14.30
N GLY A 155 19.82 6.46 -14.15
CA GLY A 155 18.67 6.00 -14.93
C GLY A 155 18.85 6.14 -16.44
N GLU A 156 19.60 7.13 -16.92
CA GLU A 156 19.90 7.31 -18.35
C GLU A 156 20.67 6.13 -18.96
N VAL A 157 21.42 5.37 -18.16
CA VAL A 157 22.17 4.19 -18.62
C VAL A 157 21.52 2.88 -18.17
N TRP A 158 20.95 2.84 -16.96
CA TRP A 158 20.32 1.63 -16.40
C TRP A 158 19.03 1.23 -17.13
N ILE A 159 18.16 2.19 -17.43
CA ILE A 159 16.84 1.90 -18.01
C ILE A 159 16.96 1.36 -19.45
N PRO A 160 17.77 1.95 -20.34
CA PRO A 160 17.99 1.39 -21.67
C PRO A 160 18.57 -0.03 -21.62
N PHE A 161 19.59 -0.25 -20.78
CA PHE A 161 20.18 -1.58 -20.56
C PHE A 161 19.12 -2.61 -20.15
N CYS A 162 18.27 -2.27 -19.18
CA CYS A 162 17.21 -3.18 -18.73
C CYS A 162 16.24 -3.56 -19.84
N ARG A 163 15.86 -2.58 -20.67
CA ARG A 163 14.88 -2.78 -21.74
C ARG A 163 15.47 -3.55 -22.92
N GLU A 164 16.70 -3.22 -23.31
CA GLU A 164 17.40 -3.85 -24.44
C GLU A 164 17.65 -5.34 -24.18
N PHE A 165 18.12 -5.68 -22.99
CA PHE A 165 18.45 -7.07 -22.64
C PHE A 165 17.33 -7.83 -21.92
N GLY A 166 16.13 -7.23 -21.78
CA GLY A 166 14.99 -7.87 -21.13
C GLY A 166 15.28 -8.29 -19.68
N VAL A 167 16.00 -7.46 -18.94
CA VAL A 167 16.43 -7.75 -17.56
C VAL A 167 15.20 -7.95 -16.68
N LYS A 168 15.06 -9.16 -16.13
CA LYS A 168 13.91 -9.47 -15.27
C LYS A 168 14.04 -8.85 -13.88
N ARG A 169 15.25 -8.81 -13.31
CA ARG A 169 15.51 -8.25 -11.98
C ARG A 169 15.91 -6.79 -12.11
N ILE A 170 14.93 -5.91 -12.07
CA ILE A 170 15.07 -4.49 -12.48
C ILE A 170 15.57 -3.54 -11.38
N CYS A 171 15.71 -4.02 -10.14
CA CYS A 171 16.31 -3.26 -9.05
C CYS A 171 17.84 -3.45 -9.05
N PRO A 172 18.64 -2.38 -9.29
CA PRO A 172 20.09 -2.48 -9.50
C PRO A 172 20.82 -3.22 -8.36
N GLU A 173 20.55 -2.87 -7.11
CA GLU A 173 21.21 -3.50 -5.95
C GLU A 173 20.98 -5.02 -5.95
N THR A 174 19.74 -5.45 -6.19
CA THR A 174 19.41 -6.89 -6.19
C THR A 174 19.91 -7.60 -7.43
N PHE A 175 20.04 -6.89 -8.56
CA PHE A 175 20.60 -7.39 -9.81
C PHE A 175 22.08 -7.73 -9.64
N PHE A 176 22.89 -6.79 -9.16
CA PHE A 176 24.33 -7.00 -8.98
C PHE A 176 24.69 -7.87 -7.76
N GLN A 177 23.77 -8.06 -6.80
CA GLN A 177 23.94 -9.02 -5.69
C GLN A 177 23.57 -10.46 -6.05
N ALA A 178 22.82 -10.67 -7.14
CA ALA A 178 22.46 -12.02 -7.58
C ALA A 178 23.73 -12.77 -8.01
N ALA A 179 23.88 -14.04 -7.62
CA ALA A 179 24.73 -14.94 -8.40
C ALA A 179 24.09 -15.05 -9.79
N ASP A 180 24.85 -14.75 -10.84
CA ASP A 180 24.43 -14.66 -12.25
C ASP A 180 23.06 -15.32 -12.52
N ASP A 181 21.99 -14.52 -12.52
CA ASP A 181 20.68 -15.00 -12.97
C ASP A 181 20.82 -15.42 -14.45
N GLU A 182 20.14 -16.51 -14.81
CA GLU A 182 20.08 -17.18 -16.12
C GLU A 182 19.85 -16.23 -17.31
N ILE A 183 20.89 -15.52 -17.73
CA ILE A 183 20.91 -14.79 -19.00
C ILE A 183 22.01 -15.42 -19.84
N ASN A 184 21.60 -16.18 -20.86
CA ASN A 184 22.46 -16.57 -21.99
C ASN A 184 22.77 -15.32 -22.83
N GLY A 185 23.41 -14.33 -22.21
CA GLY A 185 23.85 -13.12 -22.87
C GLY A 185 25.11 -13.42 -23.67
N GLY A 186 25.14 -12.98 -24.93
CA GLY A 186 26.38 -12.99 -25.70
C GLY A 186 27.46 -12.13 -25.06
N GLU A 187 28.65 -12.08 -25.67
CA GLU A 187 29.78 -11.28 -25.17
C GLU A 187 29.42 -9.80 -24.98
N ASP A 188 28.58 -9.24 -25.84
CA ASP A 188 28.09 -7.85 -25.77
C ASP A 188 27.32 -7.58 -24.46
N TYR A 189 26.50 -8.53 -24.00
CA TYR A 189 25.76 -8.39 -22.75
C TYR A 189 26.70 -8.35 -21.54
N LEU A 190 27.72 -9.23 -21.52
CA LEU A 190 28.67 -9.29 -20.41
C LEU A 190 29.50 -8.00 -20.32
N LEU A 191 29.96 -7.50 -21.47
CA LEU A 191 30.71 -6.25 -21.55
C LEU A 191 29.86 -5.06 -21.05
N GLU A 192 28.61 -4.95 -21.53
CA GLU A 192 27.73 -3.87 -21.14
C GLU A 192 27.34 -3.98 -19.65
N ARG A 193 27.05 -5.19 -19.16
CA ARG A 193 26.77 -5.45 -17.75
C ARG A 193 27.91 -4.98 -16.85
N ASP A 194 29.16 -5.29 -17.21
CA ASP A 194 30.34 -4.90 -16.44
C ASP A 194 30.56 -3.37 -16.48
N ASN A 195 30.23 -2.71 -17.60
CA ASN A 195 30.25 -1.24 -17.70
C ASN A 195 29.18 -0.60 -16.79
N ILE A 196 27.95 -1.11 -16.85
CA ILE A 196 26.85 -0.62 -16.01
C ILE A 196 27.12 -0.90 -14.53
N GLN A 197 27.80 -2.00 -14.19
CA GLN A 197 28.22 -2.28 -12.81
C GLN A 197 29.19 -1.22 -12.29
N LYS A 198 30.15 -0.77 -13.11
CA LYS A 198 31.06 0.33 -12.73
C LYS A 198 30.29 1.63 -12.53
N GLU A 199 29.40 1.99 -13.45
CA GLU A 199 28.52 3.16 -13.32
C GLU A 199 27.67 3.11 -12.04
N TYR A 200 27.21 1.92 -11.65
CA TYR A 200 26.44 1.72 -10.43
C TYR A 200 27.28 1.94 -9.16
N GLU A 201 28.51 1.43 -9.12
CA GLU A 201 29.42 1.67 -8.01
C GLU A 201 29.82 3.14 -7.91
N GLU A 202 30.07 3.82 -9.03
CA GLU A 202 30.30 5.27 -9.03
C GLU A 202 29.07 6.04 -8.55
N PHE A 203 27.87 5.63 -8.94
CA PHE A 203 26.62 6.19 -8.44
C PHE A 203 26.52 6.06 -6.91
N LYS A 204 26.84 4.89 -6.34
CA LYS A 204 26.88 4.70 -4.88
C LYS A 204 27.87 5.66 -4.21
N GLU A 205 29.05 5.84 -4.80
CA GLU A 205 30.04 6.79 -4.27
C GLU A 205 29.54 8.24 -4.33
N ARG A 206 28.91 8.65 -5.44
CA ARG A 206 28.33 10.00 -5.58
C ARG A 206 27.25 10.26 -4.54
N LEU A 207 26.38 9.27 -4.28
CA LEU A 207 25.40 9.36 -3.21
C LEU A 207 26.06 9.52 -1.84
N LYS A 208 27.08 8.72 -1.52
CA LYS A 208 27.80 8.81 -0.25
C LYS A 208 28.46 10.18 -0.07
N LYS A 209 29.15 10.69 -1.10
CA LYS A 209 29.76 12.03 -1.10
C LYS A 209 28.71 13.13 -0.91
N ALA A 210 27.54 13.01 -1.56
CA ALA A 210 26.44 13.96 -1.39
C ALA A 210 25.83 13.93 0.03
N GLN A 211 25.83 12.76 0.68
CA GLN A 211 25.37 12.62 2.06
C GLN A 211 26.37 13.20 3.08
N GLU A 212 27.68 13.07 2.83
CA GLU A 212 28.77 13.56 3.69
C GLU A 212 28.97 15.08 3.57
N ASN A 213 28.95 15.63 2.36
CA ASN A 213 29.30 17.03 2.12
C ASN A 213 28.29 18.06 2.64
N GLY A 214 27.13 17.64 3.17
CA GLY A 214 26.06 18.49 3.66
C GLY A 214 25.59 19.46 2.57
N GLY A 215 24.44 19.20 1.93
CA GLY A 215 23.95 19.95 0.75
C GLY A 215 23.65 21.46 0.92
N THR A 216 24.31 22.16 1.84
CA THR A 216 23.97 23.48 2.37
C THR A 216 24.42 24.68 1.55
N LYS A 217 24.89 24.56 0.29
CA LYS A 217 25.32 25.76 -0.47
C LYS A 217 24.68 26.02 -1.83
N ASP A 218 24.15 25.02 -2.55
CA ASP A 218 23.81 25.22 -3.98
C ASP A 218 22.30 25.22 -4.32
N THR A 219 21.39 24.95 -3.39
CA THR A 219 19.96 24.82 -3.73
C THR A 219 19.10 26.04 -3.38
N GLY A 220 19.50 26.88 -2.43
CA GLY A 220 18.69 28.02 -1.97
C GLY A 220 17.38 27.64 -1.27
N VAL A 221 17.19 26.35 -0.95
CA VAL A 221 15.95 25.81 -0.36
C VAL A 221 16.09 25.70 1.16
N GLN A 222 15.08 26.19 1.90
CA GLN A 222 15.01 26.08 3.35
C GLN A 222 14.41 24.72 3.76
N PHE A 223 15.11 24.00 4.63
CA PHE A 223 14.69 22.70 5.14
C PHE A 223 14.61 22.74 6.67
N GLY A 224 13.58 22.10 7.24
CA GLY A 224 13.31 22.11 8.67
C GLY A 224 11.89 21.67 9.03
N PRO A 225 11.50 21.80 10.31
CA PRO A 225 10.14 21.52 10.78
C PRO A 225 9.11 22.45 10.11
N ASN A 226 9.52 23.70 9.87
CA ASN A 226 8.81 24.69 9.07
C ASN A 226 9.55 24.87 7.74
N ARG A 227 8.88 24.62 6.63
CA ARG A 227 9.45 24.71 5.29
C ARG A 227 8.39 24.88 4.23
N ASP A 228 8.78 25.52 3.13
CA ASP A 228 7.95 25.71 1.95
C ASP A 228 7.88 24.45 1.08
N THR A 229 6.89 24.41 0.19
CA THR A 229 6.79 23.37 -0.83
C THR A 229 7.96 23.43 -1.82
N VAL A 230 8.54 22.27 -2.12
CA VAL A 230 9.52 22.08 -3.18
C VAL A 230 9.02 21.01 -4.14
N ILE A 231 8.80 21.42 -5.39
CA ILE A 231 8.46 20.51 -6.49
C ILE A 231 9.49 20.71 -7.59
N GLU A 232 10.11 19.62 -8.03
CA GLU A 232 11.09 19.61 -9.12
C GLU A 232 10.83 18.44 -10.07
N ILE A 233 10.65 18.75 -11.35
CA ILE A 233 10.59 17.75 -12.42
C ILE A 233 12.03 17.51 -12.88
N ILE A 234 12.54 16.33 -12.59
CA ILE A 234 13.94 15.98 -12.85
C ILE A 234 14.14 15.71 -14.34
N GLY A 235 15.26 16.17 -14.89
CA GLY A 235 15.59 16.03 -16.31
C GLY A 235 15.01 17.10 -17.23
N GLN A 236 14.23 18.07 -16.74
CA GLN A 236 13.64 19.16 -17.54
C GLN A 236 14.40 20.49 -17.54
N ARG A 237 15.56 20.62 -16.86
CA ARG A 237 16.35 21.87 -16.93
C ARG A 237 17.33 21.87 -18.11
N GLY A 238 16.90 22.48 -19.21
CA GLY A 238 17.74 22.90 -20.33
C GLY A 238 16.96 23.04 -21.63
N CYS A 239 16.58 24.27 -21.97
CA CYS A 239 16.12 24.67 -23.30
C CYS A 239 16.94 24.00 -24.41
N GLY A 240 16.28 23.41 -25.41
CA GLY A 240 16.88 23.22 -26.74
C GLY A 240 17.94 22.12 -26.89
N ALA A 241 18.04 21.14 -25.99
CA ALA A 241 18.78 19.91 -26.31
C ALA A 241 17.93 19.05 -27.26
N LYS A 242 18.25 19.07 -28.56
CA LYS A 242 17.72 18.09 -29.52
C LYS A 242 17.93 16.69 -28.93
N ASN A 243 16.87 15.91 -28.82
CA ASN A 243 16.92 14.48 -28.51
C ASN A 243 17.79 13.78 -29.58
N ASN A 244 19.09 13.67 -29.32
CA ASN A 244 20.05 12.95 -30.16
C ASN A 244 19.85 11.43 -30.00
N GLY A 245 18.67 10.90 -30.38
CA GLY A 245 18.41 9.46 -30.43
C GLY A 245 18.44 8.72 -29.08
N LYS A 246 18.51 9.41 -27.94
CA LYS A 246 18.47 8.78 -26.60
C LYS A 246 17.10 8.15 -26.33
N ALA A 247 17.09 6.98 -25.70
CA ALA A 247 15.89 6.28 -25.28
C ALA A 247 15.00 7.14 -24.36
N LYS A 248 13.69 7.06 -24.54
CA LYS A 248 12.71 7.86 -23.79
C LYS A 248 12.58 7.34 -22.36
N LEU A 249 12.98 8.16 -21.38
CA LEU A 249 12.80 7.86 -19.95
C LEU A 249 11.38 8.20 -19.48
N SER A 250 10.92 7.47 -18.47
CA SER A 250 9.74 7.85 -17.68
C SER A 250 10.02 9.13 -16.90
N SER A 251 8.99 9.94 -16.69
CA SER A 251 9.17 11.23 -16.00
C SER A 251 9.37 11.02 -14.50
N LEU A 252 10.22 11.82 -13.86
CA LEU A 252 10.51 11.76 -12.42
C LEU A 252 10.25 13.11 -11.76
N VAL A 253 9.40 13.12 -10.73
CA VAL A 253 9.00 14.32 -10.01
C VAL A 253 9.34 14.16 -8.54
N TYR A 254 10.14 15.09 -8.02
CA TYR A 254 10.38 15.21 -6.58
C TYR A 254 9.35 16.16 -5.97
N VAL A 255 8.78 15.76 -4.83
CA VAL A 255 7.81 16.55 -4.06
C VAL A 255 8.16 16.54 -2.58
N SER A 256 8.50 17.69 -2.02
CA SER A 256 8.47 17.95 -0.57
C SER A 256 7.34 18.93 -0.31
N ARG A 257 6.32 18.50 0.42
CA ARG A 257 5.20 19.36 0.80
C ARG A 257 5.63 20.44 1.79
N GLU A 258 4.86 21.51 1.84
CA GLU A 258 4.95 22.49 2.92
C GLU A 258 4.66 21.81 4.26
N LYS A 259 5.45 22.15 5.27
CA LYS A 259 5.15 21.77 6.66
C LYS A 259 5.24 22.99 7.54
N ASN A 260 4.30 23.09 8.46
CA ASN A 260 4.27 24.12 9.48
C ASN A 260 3.86 23.47 10.81
N THR A 261 4.59 23.76 11.88
CA THR A 261 4.35 23.23 13.23
C THR A 261 2.96 23.56 13.78
N SER A 262 2.31 24.60 13.24
CA SER A 262 0.94 24.99 13.62
C SER A 262 -0.15 24.16 12.94
N HIS A 263 0.18 23.37 11.91
CA HIS A 263 -0.79 22.58 11.14
C HIS A 263 -0.48 21.08 11.25
N PRO A 264 -1.49 20.23 11.51
CA PRO A 264 -1.29 18.78 11.52
C PRO A 264 -0.96 18.30 10.11
N HIS A 265 0.08 17.48 9.98
CA HIS A 265 0.54 17.01 8.66
C HIS A 265 0.09 15.57 8.34
N HIS A 266 -0.58 14.86 9.26
CA HIS A 266 -1.17 13.53 9.01
C HIS A 266 -0.22 12.48 8.41
N PHE A 267 1.08 12.56 8.75
CA PHE A 267 2.13 11.60 8.35
C PHE A 267 2.04 11.17 6.86
N LYS A 268 2.02 9.86 6.59
CA LYS A 268 1.98 9.27 5.26
C LYS A 268 0.67 9.55 4.52
N ALA A 269 -0.48 9.51 5.20
CA ALA A 269 -1.78 9.82 4.60
C ALA A 269 -1.79 11.22 3.97
N GLY A 270 -1.32 12.23 4.72
CA GLY A 270 -1.24 13.60 4.21
C GLY A 270 -0.23 13.75 3.06
N ALA A 271 0.90 13.04 3.11
CA ALA A 271 1.88 13.06 2.02
C ALA A 271 1.29 12.46 0.73
N LEU A 272 0.55 11.36 0.84
CA LEU A 272 -0.16 10.73 -0.26
C LEU A 272 -1.29 11.60 -0.83
N ASN A 273 -2.02 12.33 0.02
CA ASN A 273 -3.05 13.27 -0.43
C ASN A 273 -2.44 14.47 -1.17
N VAL A 274 -1.31 15.00 -0.71
CA VAL A 274 -0.55 16.01 -1.46
C VAL A 274 -0.11 15.46 -2.83
N LEU A 275 0.46 14.26 -2.89
CA LEU A 275 0.82 13.64 -4.16
C LEU A 275 -0.39 13.46 -5.07
N LEU A 276 -1.54 13.06 -4.53
CA LEU A 276 -2.77 12.87 -5.30
C LEU A 276 -3.24 14.18 -5.95
N ARG A 277 -3.11 15.32 -5.26
CA ARG A 277 -3.42 16.65 -5.82
C ARG A 277 -2.38 17.11 -6.84
N VAL A 278 -1.10 17.05 -6.48
CA VAL A 278 0.03 17.47 -7.32
C VAL A 278 0.05 16.69 -8.64
N SER A 279 -0.04 15.36 -8.57
CA SER A 279 -0.12 14.50 -9.75
C SER A 279 -1.38 14.80 -10.59
N GLY A 280 -2.49 15.19 -9.97
CA GLY A 280 -3.72 15.57 -10.67
C GLY A 280 -3.58 16.78 -11.59
N ILE A 281 -2.61 17.67 -11.35
CA ILE A 281 -2.27 18.79 -12.25
C ILE A 281 -1.16 18.40 -13.24
N ILE A 282 -0.19 17.60 -12.78
CA ILE A 282 1.02 17.31 -13.54
C ILE A 282 0.76 16.27 -14.64
N SER A 283 0.28 15.07 -14.28
CA SER A 283 0.07 13.94 -15.20
C SER A 283 -1.41 13.54 -15.32
N ASN A 284 -2.17 13.69 -14.23
CA ASN A 284 -3.55 13.27 -14.06
C ASN A 284 -3.82 11.82 -14.48
N SER A 285 -2.90 10.90 -14.16
CA SER A 285 -3.02 9.49 -14.56
C SER A 285 -4.20 8.81 -13.86
N PRO A 286 -5.05 8.03 -14.56
CA PRO A 286 -6.22 7.38 -13.95
C PRO A 286 -5.87 6.29 -12.93
N TYR A 287 -4.65 5.76 -12.97
CA TYR A 287 -4.17 4.71 -12.08
C TYR A 287 -2.91 5.15 -11.34
N ILE A 288 -2.77 4.69 -10.11
CA ILE A 288 -1.69 5.04 -9.19
C ILE A 288 -1.10 3.75 -8.61
N LEU A 289 0.17 3.48 -8.86
CA LEU A 289 0.95 2.50 -8.10
C LEU A 289 1.47 3.17 -6.82
N MET A 290 1.25 2.56 -5.67
CA MET A 290 1.81 3.04 -4.40
C MET A 290 2.88 2.07 -3.89
N LEU A 291 4.07 2.60 -3.59
CA LEU A 291 5.20 1.89 -3.01
C LEU A 291 5.75 2.64 -1.79
N ASP A 292 6.11 1.88 -0.77
CA ASP A 292 7.02 2.33 0.28
C ASP A 292 8.45 2.40 -0.24
N CYS A 293 9.27 3.28 0.34
CA CYS A 293 10.64 3.49 -0.12
C CYS A 293 11.53 2.23 0.00
N ASP A 294 11.17 1.30 0.87
CA ASP A 294 11.86 0.02 1.08
C ASP A 294 11.26 -1.13 0.25
N MET A 295 10.24 -0.87 -0.58
CA MET A 295 9.53 -1.82 -1.45
C MET A 295 9.78 -1.53 -2.92
N HIS A 296 10.76 -2.23 -3.52
CA HIS A 296 11.12 -2.04 -4.92
C HIS A 296 10.33 -2.96 -5.86
N SER A 297 10.22 -2.54 -7.12
CA SER A 297 9.63 -3.36 -8.18
C SER A 297 10.62 -4.46 -8.59
N ASN A 298 10.18 -5.71 -8.55
CA ASN A 298 10.99 -6.89 -8.86
C ASN A 298 10.53 -7.63 -10.14
N ASP A 299 9.24 -7.63 -10.44
CA ASP A 299 8.71 -8.08 -11.73
C ASP A 299 8.33 -6.85 -12.56
N PRO A 300 8.99 -6.61 -13.71
CA PRO A 300 8.67 -5.48 -14.58
C PRO A 300 7.23 -5.53 -15.10
N SER A 301 6.62 -6.71 -15.23
CA SER A 301 5.29 -6.88 -15.81
C SER A 301 4.13 -6.54 -14.87
N SER A 302 4.42 -6.17 -13.61
CA SER A 302 3.42 -5.86 -12.56
C SER A 302 2.35 -4.86 -13.00
N ALA A 303 2.71 -3.83 -13.77
CA ALA A 303 1.77 -2.84 -14.29
C ALA A 303 0.75 -3.45 -15.25
N ARG A 304 1.22 -4.19 -16.26
CA ARG A 304 0.36 -4.89 -17.22
C ARG A 304 -0.52 -5.94 -16.52
N GLN A 305 0.04 -6.69 -15.58
CA GLN A 305 -0.71 -7.65 -14.76
C GLN A 305 -1.86 -6.98 -14.00
N ALA A 306 -1.63 -5.80 -13.40
CA ALA A 306 -2.68 -5.03 -12.74
C ALA A 306 -3.74 -4.49 -13.72
N MET A 307 -3.30 -4.03 -14.90
CA MET A 307 -4.20 -3.53 -15.94
C MET A 307 -5.16 -4.60 -16.47
N CYS A 308 -4.78 -5.88 -16.43
CA CYS A 308 -5.69 -6.98 -16.76
C CYS A 308 -6.98 -6.97 -15.93
N PHE A 309 -6.92 -6.47 -14.69
CA PHE A 309 -8.11 -6.32 -13.85
C PHE A 309 -8.80 -4.98 -14.06
N HIS A 310 -8.03 -3.89 -14.14
CA HIS A 310 -8.58 -2.54 -14.29
C HIS A 310 -9.20 -2.28 -15.66
N LEU A 311 -8.83 -3.03 -16.69
CA LEU A 311 -9.40 -2.94 -18.03
C LEU A 311 -10.44 -4.03 -18.32
N ASP A 312 -10.65 -5.00 -17.42
CA ASP A 312 -11.71 -5.99 -17.58
C ASP A 312 -13.09 -5.33 -17.37
N PRO A 313 -13.96 -5.28 -18.41
CA PRO A 313 -15.25 -4.62 -18.35
C PRO A 313 -16.19 -5.16 -17.25
N LYS A 314 -16.00 -6.43 -16.83
CA LYS A 314 -16.86 -7.08 -15.84
C LYS A 314 -16.57 -6.63 -14.41
N ILE A 315 -15.32 -6.36 -14.08
CA ILE A 315 -14.91 -6.03 -12.70
C ILE A 315 -14.52 -4.57 -12.54
N SER A 316 -13.97 -3.93 -13.58
CA SER A 316 -13.45 -2.57 -13.53
C SER A 316 -14.42 -1.54 -12.96
N PRO A 317 -15.73 -1.50 -13.34
CA PRO A 317 -16.65 -0.47 -12.85
C PRO A 317 -16.76 -0.39 -11.33
N SER A 318 -16.53 -1.51 -10.64
CA SER A 318 -16.57 -1.61 -9.17
C SER A 318 -15.20 -1.79 -8.53
N LEU A 319 -14.12 -1.89 -9.30
CA LEU A 319 -12.78 -2.14 -8.81
C LEU A 319 -12.10 -0.83 -8.39
N ALA A 320 -11.70 -0.74 -7.13
CA ALA A 320 -10.87 0.34 -6.60
C ALA A 320 -9.39 0.04 -6.77
N PHE A 321 -8.91 -1.11 -6.32
CA PHE A 321 -7.48 -1.43 -6.38
C PHE A 321 -7.16 -2.91 -6.55
N VAL A 322 -5.97 -3.17 -7.09
CA VAL A 322 -5.34 -4.49 -7.16
C VAL A 322 -4.17 -4.49 -6.18
N GLN A 323 -4.26 -5.32 -5.14
CA GLN A 323 -3.23 -5.51 -4.13
C GLN A 323 -2.32 -6.67 -4.52
N PHE A 324 -1.01 -6.45 -4.44
CA PHE A 324 -0.01 -7.50 -4.54
C PHE A 324 0.53 -7.86 -3.15
N PRO A 325 0.91 -9.12 -2.90
CA PRO A 325 1.54 -9.51 -1.65
C PRO A 325 2.85 -8.78 -1.40
N GLN A 326 3.04 -8.33 -0.18
CA GLN A 326 4.35 -7.88 0.29
C GLN A 326 5.23 -9.10 0.52
N ARG A 327 6.44 -9.08 -0.06
CA ARG A 327 7.44 -10.13 0.09
C ARG A 327 8.76 -9.49 0.47
N PHE A 328 9.52 -10.13 1.35
CA PHE A 328 10.78 -9.56 1.85
C PHE A 328 11.96 -10.47 1.55
N ARG A 329 13.11 -9.87 1.22
CA ARG A 329 14.33 -10.58 0.79
C ARG A 329 15.26 -10.98 1.93
N ASN A 330 15.22 -10.25 3.05
CA ASN A 330 16.15 -10.35 4.18
C ASN A 330 15.59 -11.20 5.33
N ILE A 331 14.65 -12.10 5.04
CA ILE A 331 14.03 -12.97 6.05
C ILE A 331 14.98 -14.14 6.38
N SER A 332 15.22 -14.36 7.67
CA SER A 332 16.01 -15.52 8.12
C SER A 332 15.27 -16.84 7.86
N LYS A 333 16.00 -17.94 7.70
CA LYS A 333 15.38 -19.27 7.52
C LYS A 333 14.45 -19.68 8.67
N ASN A 334 14.72 -19.21 9.89
CA ASN A 334 13.93 -19.52 11.07
C ASN A 334 12.72 -18.59 11.24
N ASP A 335 12.81 -17.36 10.73
CA ASP A 335 11.78 -16.32 10.74
C ASP A 335 10.94 -16.25 12.04
N ILE A 336 11.62 -16.13 13.18
CA ILE A 336 11.00 -16.17 14.51
C ILE A 336 10.03 -15.01 14.79
N TYR A 337 10.05 -13.96 13.95
CA TYR A 337 9.15 -12.80 14.06
C TYR A 337 7.95 -12.88 13.10
N ASP A 338 7.84 -13.96 12.29
CA ASP A 338 6.90 -14.06 11.16
C ASP A 338 6.93 -12.81 10.26
N SER A 339 8.13 -12.30 9.96
CA SER A 339 8.32 -11.13 9.11
C SER A 339 7.80 -11.35 7.70
N ALA A 340 7.67 -12.61 7.25
CA ALA A 340 7.04 -12.96 5.98
C ALA A 340 5.52 -12.70 5.95
N MET A 341 4.89 -12.42 7.11
CA MET A 341 3.44 -12.22 7.25
C MET A 341 2.63 -13.33 6.58
N ARG A 342 3.02 -14.60 6.80
CA ARG A 342 2.50 -15.75 6.05
C ARG A 342 0.98 -15.86 6.16
N ASN A 343 0.45 -15.66 7.36
CA ASN A 343 -0.98 -15.76 7.60
C ASN A 343 -1.79 -14.72 6.80
N CYS A 344 -1.29 -13.48 6.70
CA CYS A 344 -1.99 -12.42 5.99
C CYS A 344 -2.08 -12.71 4.48
N PHE A 345 -0.96 -12.94 3.81
CA PHE A 345 -0.93 -13.04 2.35
C PHE A 345 -1.19 -14.43 1.78
N VAL A 346 -1.08 -15.50 2.58
CA VAL A 346 -1.32 -16.89 2.12
C VAL A 346 -2.71 -17.40 2.51
N VAL A 347 -3.26 -16.94 3.64
CA VAL A 347 -4.53 -17.45 4.16
C VAL A 347 -5.61 -16.38 4.11
N ARG A 348 -5.40 -15.24 4.79
CA ARG A 348 -6.45 -14.25 4.98
C ARG A 348 -6.83 -13.52 3.70
N TRP A 349 -5.87 -12.91 3.00
CA TRP A 349 -6.16 -12.10 1.82
C TRP A 349 -6.75 -12.93 0.67
N PRO A 350 -6.27 -14.17 0.41
CA PRO A 350 -6.92 -15.03 -0.59
C PRO A 350 -8.38 -15.38 -0.26
N GLY A 351 -8.74 -15.50 1.01
CA GLY A 351 -10.14 -15.72 1.39
C GLY A 351 -11.00 -14.45 1.32
N MET A 352 -10.46 -13.29 1.67
CA MET A 352 -11.13 -12.00 1.43
C MET A 352 -11.30 -11.70 -0.07
N ASP A 353 -10.33 -12.08 -0.90
CA ASP A 353 -10.41 -11.93 -2.36
C ASP A 353 -11.56 -12.73 -2.99
N GLY A 354 -11.98 -13.82 -2.34
CA GLY A 354 -13.16 -14.57 -2.75
C GLY A 354 -14.49 -14.02 -2.24
N LEU A 355 -14.45 -12.99 -1.39
CA LEU A 355 -15.60 -12.21 -0.96
C LEU A 355 -15.75 -10.98 -1.87
N ILE A 356 -15.22 -9.82 -1.47
CA ILE A 356 -15.20 -8.61 -2.29
C ILE A 356 -13.81 -8.06 -2.59
N GLY A 357 -12.75 -8.64 -2.02
CA GLY A 357 -11.37 -8.22 -2.21
C GLY A 357 -10.56 -8.12 -0.92
N PRO A 358 -9.21 -8.14 -0.99
CA PRO A 358 -8.37 -7.94 0.18
C PRO A 358 -8.43 -6.48 0.67
N MET A 359 -8.03 -6.27 1.91
CA MET A 359 -7.82 -4.90 2.41
C MET A 359 -6.61 -4.22 1.75
N LEU A 360 -6.63 -2.89 1.80
CA LEU A 360 -5.49 -2.07 1.42
C LEU A 360 -4.35 -2.24 2.44
N SER A 361 -3.17 -2.66 1.98
CA SER A 361 -2.04 -3.02 2.85
C SER A 361 -0.90 -1.98 2.83
N GLY A 362 -1.22 -0.71 2.54
CA GLY A 362 -0.28 0.41 2.68
C GLY A 362 0.81 0.54 1.61
N THR A 363 1.07 -0.50 0.81
CA THR A 363 2.06 -0.52 -0.29
C THR A 363 1.74 -1.66 -1.27
N CYS A 364 2.42 -1.71 -2.42
CA CYS A 364 2.33 -2.75 -3.44
C CYS A 364 0.93 -2.89 -4.05
N PHE A 365 0.26 -1.77 -4.36
CA PHE A 365 -1.06 -1.80 -4.97
C PHE A 365 -1.21 -0.80 -6.12
N TYR A 366 -2.03 -1.17 -7.11
CA TYR A 366 -2.47 -0.27 -8.18
C TYR A 366 -3.91 0.18 -7.90
N MET A 367 -4.06 1.46 -7.56
CA MET A 367 -5.31 2.13 -7.20
C MET A 367 -5.88 2.90 -8.39
N LYS A 368 -7.20 2.85 -8.56
CA LYS A 368 -7.93 3.71 -9.47
C LYS A 368 -8.11 5.08 -8.81
N ARG A 369 -7.58 6.15 -9.42
CA ARG A 369 -7.63 7.53 -8.90
C ARG A 369 -9.05 7.96 -8.52
N LYS A 370 -10.03 7.65 -9.39
CA LYS A 370 -11.46 7.92 -9.17
C LYS A 370 -12.01 7.29 -7.89
N ALA A 371 -11.47 6.15 -7.44
CA ALA A 371 -11.91 5.52 -6.19
C ALA A 371 -11.46 6.32 -4.95
N LEU A 372 -10.30 6.97 -5.00
CA LEU A 372 -9.82 7.87 -3.95
C LEU A 372 -10.61 9.19 -3.88
N TYR A 373 -11.21 9.63 -4.99
CA TYR A 373 -12.11 10.79 -5.00
C TYR A 373 -13.46 10.51 -4.35
N GLY A 374 -13.79 9.25 -4.06
CA GLY A 374 -15.00 8.87 -3.33
C GLY A 374 -16.25 8.76 -4.21
N THR A 375 -17.28 8.11 -3.67
CA THR A 375 -18.52 7.79 -4.39
C THR A 375 -19.59 8.87 -4.34
N ALA A 376 -19.41 9.92 -3.53
CA ALA A 376 -20.36 11.02 -3.40
C ALA A 376 -20.41 11.92 -4.64
N ILE A 377 -19.49 11.71 -5.59
CA ILE A 377 -19.36 12.56 -6.75
C ILE A 377 -20.13 11.98 -7.94
N HIS A 378 -21.25 12.62 -8.23
CA HIS A 378 -22.06 12.35 -9.42
C HIS A 378 -21.69 13.32 -10.55
N LYS A 379 -21.92 12.92 -11.80
CA LYS A 379 -21.52 13.68 -13.00
C LYS A 379 -22.13 15.09 -13.09
N ASP A 380 -23.21 15.34 -12.34
CA ASP A 380 -24.00 16.57 -12.38
C ASP A 380 -23.70 17.53 -11.22
N MET A 381 -22.62 17.28 -10.46
CA MET A 381 -22.24 18.12 -9.33
C MET A 381 -21.73 19.49 -9.81
N ASP A 382 -22.21 20.57 -9.20
CA ASP A 382 -21.76 21.94 -9.53
C ASP A 382 -20.33 22.20 -9.00
N LEU A 383 -19.60 23.11 -9.65
CA LEU A 383 -18.29 23.60 -9.22
C LEU A 383 -18.31 24.12 -7.79
N SER A 384 -19.41 24.76 -7.34
CA SER A 384 -19.53 25.25 -5.97
C SER A 384 -19.58 24.12 -4.93
N GLU A 385 -20.18 22.98 -5.28
CA GLU A 385 -20.19 21.79 -4.43
C GLU A 385 -18.83 21.09 -4.45
N LEU A 386 -18.21 20.94 -5.62
CA LEU A 386 -16.88 20.35 -5.75
C LEU A 386 -15.83 21.11 -4.92
N LYS A 387 -15.93 22.44 -4.80
CA LYS A 387 -15.04 23.24 -3.96
C LYS A 387 -15.08 22.84 -2.49
N LYS A 388 -16.26 22.50 -1.96
CA LYS A 388 -16.41 22.06 -0.57
C LYS A 388 -15.67 20.75 -0.30
N TYR A 389 -15.51 19.93 -1.34
CA TYR A 389 -14.89 18.62 -1.25
C TYR A 389 -13.38 18.68 -1.54
N PHE A 390 -12.98 19.34 -2.63
CA PHE A 390 -11.62 19.30 -3.16
C PHE A 390 -10.77 20.54 -2.88
N GLY A 391 -11.37 21.60 -2.33
CA GLY A 391 -10.72 22.89 -2.10
C GLY A 391 -10.95 23.90 -3.22
N SER A 392 -10.31 25.06 -3.09
CA SER A 392 -10.64 26.28 -3.83
C SER A 392 -10.09 26.35 -5.27
N SER A 393 -9.14 25.48 -5.63
CA SER A 393 -8.46 25.51 -6.94
C SER A 393 -9.38 25.14 -8.10
N ASN A 394 -9.70 26.11 -8.95
CA ASN A 394 -10.46 25.84 -10.18
C ASN A 394 -9.67 24.99 -11.18
N GLU A 395 -8.34 25.14 -11.24
CA GLU A 395 -7.51 24.39 -12.19
C GLU A 395 -7.52 22.90 -11.83
N PHE A 396 -7.36 22.57 -10.54
CA PHE A 396 -7.46 21.20 -10.06
C PHE A 396 -8.86 20.61 -10.22
N LEU A 397 -9.91 21.40 -9.94
CA LEU A 397 -11.29 20.95 -10.14
C LEU A 397 -11.57 20.55 -11.58
N ASN A 398 -11.02 21.25 -12.56
CA ASN A 398 -11.16 20.87 -13.97
C ASN A 398 -10.50 19.51 -14.28
N THR A 399 -9.37 19.19 -13.64
CA THR A 399 -8.71 17.88 -13.83
C THR A 399 -9.48 16.76 -13.14
N VAL A 400 -10.07 17.04 -11.98
CA VAL A 400 -10.99 16.13 -11.26
C VAL A 400 -12.23 15.83 -12.11
N ILE A 401 -12.90 16.84 -12.67
CA ILE A 401 -14.06 16.67 -13.55
C ILE A 401 -13.71 15.81 -14.77
N THR A 402 -12.52 16.02 -15.33
CA THR A 402 -12.02 15.23 -16.46
C THR A 402 -11.84 13.76 -16.09
N CYS A 403 -11.24 13.49 -14.92
CA CYS A 403 -11.08 12.14 -14.38
C CYS A 403 -12.43 11.46 -14.10
N ILE A 404 -13.42 12.17 -13.54
CA ILE A 404 -14.75 11.62 -13.22
C ILE A 404 -15.51 11.23 -14.49
N ASN A 405 -15.37 12.04 -15.54
CA ASN A 405 -16.04 11.81 -16.82
C ASN A 405 -15.37 10.75 -17.69
N ASP A 406 -14.32 10.09 -17.20
CA ASP A 406 -13.55 9.06 -17.90
C ASP A 406 -13.08 9.54 -19.29
N LYS A 407 -12.83 10.85 -19.45
CA LYS A 407 -12.29 11.43 -20.68
C LYS A 407 -10.80 11.15 -20.74
N GLN A 408 -10.32 10.58 -21.84
CA GLN A 408 -8.89 10.39 -22.06
C GLN A 408 -8.21 11.76 -22.15
N ASN A 409 -7.20 11.96 -21.29
CA ASN A 409 -6.27 13.07 -21.42
C ASN A 409 -5.17 12.69 -22.41
N ASP A 410 -4.65 13.68 -23.13
CA ASP A 410 -3.39 13.55 -23.84
C ASP A 410 -2.27 13.45 -22.77
N THR A 411 -1.79 12.23 -22.51
CA THR A 411 -1.01 11.84 -21.30
C THR A 411 0.46 12.25 -21.32
N GLY A 412 0.87 13.06 -22.29
CA GLY A 412 2.23 13.62 -22.30
C GLY A 412 2.37 14.74 -21.28
N ILE A 413 3.47 14.73 -20.53
CA ILE A 413 4.03 15.97 -19.98
C ILE A 413 4.35 16.89 -21.18
N LYS A 414 3.36 17.65 -21.65
CA LYS A 414 3.56 18.75 -22.59
C LYS A 414 4.41 19.82 -21.91
N GLU A 415 5.16 20.62 -22.67
CA GLU A 415 6.00 21.72 -22.16
C GLU A 415 5.35 22.37 -20.93
N PHE A 416 5.99 22.17 -19.76
CA PHE A 416 5.42 22.58 -18.49
C PHE A 416 5.41 24.10 -18.44
N ALA A 417 4.23 24.70 -18.53
CA ALA A 417 4.06 26.10 -18.22
C ALA A 417 4.37 26.32 -16.73
N ASP A 418 5.18 27.34 -16.41
CA ASP A 418 5.54 27.71 -15.03
C ASP A 418 4.31 27.84 -14.12
N ASN A 419 3.17 28.24 -14.69
CA ASN A 419 1.87 28.33 -14.00
C ASN A 419 1.43 27.00 -13.36
N LYS A 420 1.62 25.85 -14.03
CA LYS A 420 1.24 24.54 -13.47
C LYS A 420 2.10 24.14 -12.27
N ILE A 421 3.38 24.55 -12.26
CA ILE A 421 4.27 24.31 -11.11
C ILE A 421 3.86 25.20 -9.94
N GLN A 422 3.48 26.46 -10.20
CA GLN A 422 2.94 27.35 -9.17
C GLN A 422 1.64 26.79 -8.57
N GLU A 423 0.74 26.32 -9.41
CA GLU A 423 -0.50 25.67 -8.97
C GLU A 423 -0.22 24.40 -8.15
N ALA A 424 0.68 23.55 -8.62
CA ALA A 424 1.08 22.36 -7.86
C ALA A 424 1.70 22.70 -6.49
N ARG A 425 2.43 23.83 -6.38
CA ARG A 425 2.95 24.31 -5.10
C ARG A 425 1.84 24.77 -4.17
N PHE A 426 0.83 25.46 -4.69
CA PHE A 426 -0.36 25.86 -3.94
C PHE A 426 -1.13 24.64 -3.42
N LEU A 427 -1.35 23.61 -4.26
CA LEU A 427 -2.03 22.37 -3.86
C LEU A 427 -1.27 21.56 -2.79
N ALA A 428 0.04 21.75 -2.69
CA ALA A 428 0.90 21.10 -1.71
C ALA A 428 1.13 21.92 -0.43
N SER A 429 0.43 23.06 -0.29
CA SER A 429 0.50 23.88 0.92
C SER A 429 -0.14 23.18 2.12
N CYS A 430 0.26 23.57 3.32
CA CYS A 430 -0.26 22.97 4.55
C CYS A 430 -1.69 23.41 4.91
N THR A 431 -2.16 24.53 4.34
CA THR A 431 -3.48 25.12 4.59
C THR A 431 -4.53 24.74 3.55
N TYR A 432 -4.13 24.10 2.44
CA TYR A 432 -5.06 23.80 1.33
C TYR A 432 -6.26 22.93 1.75
N GLU A 433 -6.08 22.10 2.78
CA GLU A 433 -7.08 21.11 3.20
C GLU A 433 -8.14 21.69 4.16
N GLU A 434 -7.93 22.86 4.76
CA GLU A 434 -8.73 23.40 5.89
C GLU A 434 -10.23 23.57 5.59
N GLU A 435 -10.59 23.96 4.37
CA GLU A 435 -11.98 24.21 3.95
C GLU A 435 -12.50 23.12 2.99
N SER A 436 -11.91 21.93 3.05
CA SER A 436 -12.21 20.83 2.13
C SER A 436 -12.57 19.53 2.87
N GLN A 437 -12.84 18.45 2.13
CA GLN A 437 -13.07 17.11 2.71
C GLN A 437 -11.88 16.15 2.50
N TRP A 438 -10.69 16.70 2.22
CA TRP A 438 -9.45 15.92 2.14
C TRP A 438 -9.14 15.25 3.49
N GLY A 439 -8.85 13.94 3.44
CA GLY A 439 -8.58 13.16 4.65
C GLY A 439 -9.81 12.73 5.45
N GLU A 440 -10.96 13.36 5.23
CA GLU A 440 -12.22 13.04 5.92
C GLU A 440 -13.11 12.15 5.05
N GLU A 441 -13.36 12.55 3.81
CA GLU A 441 -14.16 11.77 2.85
C GLU A 441 -13.43 11.43 1.55
N ILE A 442 -12.37 12.18 1.23
CA ILE A 442 -11.62 12.14 -0.02
C ILE A 442 -10.14 11.83 0.26
N GLY A 443 -9.56 11.03 -0.63
CA GLY A 443 -8.16 10.62 -0.56
C GLY A 443 -7.94 9.49 0.45
N PHE A 444 -6.74 9.47 1.01
CA PHE A 444 -6.36 8.64 2.15
C PHE A 444 -6.84 9.30 3.43
N LEU A 445 -7.49 8.53 4.28
CA LEU A 445 -8.29 9.06 5.39
C LEU A 445 -7.50 9.17 6.70
N TYR A 446 -7.75 10.23 7.48
CA TYR A 446 -6.92 10.66 8.62
C TYR A 446 -7.36 10.14 10.00
N HIS A 447 -8.50 9.43 10.07
CA HIS A 447 -9.11 9.02 11.34
C HIS A 447 -8.40 7.89 12.10
N SER A 448 -7.27 7.39 11.59
CA SER A 448 -6.47 6.41 12.30
C SER A 448 -5.01 6.42 11.85
N VAL A 449 -4.09 6.03 12.75
CA VAL A 449 -2.67 5.79 12.41
C VAL A 449 -2.43 4.56 11.51
N VAL A 450 -3.48 3.78 11.22
CA VAL A 450 -3.53 2.75 10.16
C VAL A 450 -4.43 3.24 9.03
N GLU A 451 -3.98 4.29 8.35
CA GLU A 451 -4.72 4.98 7.29
C GLU A 451 -5.08 4.05 6.13
N ASP A 452 -4.24 3.04 5.88
CA ASP A 452 -4.41 2.06 4.82
C ASP A 452 -5.63 1.16 5.08
N TYR A 453 -5.65 0.51 6.24
CA TYR A 453 -6.78 -0.29 6.73
C TYR A 453 -8.07 0.53 6.69
N PHE A 454 -8.02 1.75 7.25
CA PHE A 454 -9.20 2.60 7.39
C PHE A 454 -9.72 3.08 6.03
N THR A 455 -8.84 3.55 5.15
CA THR A 455 -9.21 3.96 3.78
C THR A 455 -9.83 2.81 3.00
N GLY A 456 -9.21 1.62 3.04
CA GLY A 456 -9.76 0.42 2.39
C GLY A 456 -11.14 0.02 2.93
N PHE A 457 -11.30 0.04 4.25
CA PHE A 457 -12.58 -0.25 4.92
C PHE A 457 -13.71 0.69 4.45
N ILE A 458 -13.44 1.99 4.42
CA ILE A 458 -14.43 2.98 3.99
C ILE A 458 -14.74 2.84 2.49
N MET A 459 -13.74 2.58 1.65
CA MET A 459 -13.96 2.29 0.22
C MET A 459 -14.90 1.10 0.01
N HIS A 460 -14.67 0.00 0.72
CA HIS A 460 -15.53 -1.19 0.67
C HIS A 460 -16.94 -0.91 1.20
N CYS A 461 -17.07 -0.12 2.27
CA CYS A 461 -18.39 0.35 2.74
C CYS A 461 -19.14 1.17 1.67
N LYS A 462 -18.42 1.98 0.89
CA LYS A 462 -18.94 2.74 -0.25
C LYS A 462 -19.26 1.86 -1.46
N GLY A 463 -18.97 0.55 -1.41
CA GLY A 463 -19.33 -0.43 -2.43
C GLY A 463 -18.25 -0.69 -3.47
N TRP A 464 -17.05 -0.14 -3.30
CA TRP A 464 -15.90 -0.53 -4.09
C TRP A 464 -15.42 -1.94 -3.72
N LYS A 465 -14.82 -2.62 -4.68
CA LYS A 465 -14.20 -3.93 -4.56
C LYS A 465 -12.69 -3.82 -4.76
N SER A 466 -11.97 -4.83 -4.32
CA SER A 466 -10.53 -4.96 -4.58
C SER A 466 -10.21 -6.37 -5.09
N VAL A 467 -8.97 -6.55 -5.56
CA VAL A 467 -8.48 -7.85 -6.01
C VAL A 467 -7.13 -8.12 -5.37
N LEU A 468 -6.90 -9.37 -4.95
CA LEU A 468 -5.55 -9.86 -4.65
C LEU A 468 -4.97 -10.53 -5.89
N TYR A 469 -3.77 -10.12 -6.31
CA TYR A 469 -3.03 -10.85 -7.33
C TYR A 469 -1.66 -11.27 -6.80
N ASN A 470 -1.45 -12.59 -6.72
CA ASN A 470 -0.23 -13.22 -6.19
C ASN A 470 0.49 -13.97 -7.34
N PRO A 471 1.32 -13.27 -8.14
CA PRO A 471 2.10 -13.89 -9.20
C PRO A 471 3.13 -14.88 -8.63
N SER A 472 3.57 -15.84 -9.46
CA SER A 472 4.57 -16.85 -9.08
C SER A 472 5.93 -16.21 -8.76
N ARG A 473 6.34 -15.22 -9.56
CA ARG A 473 7.45 -14.32 -9.25
C ARG A 473 6.90 -13.17 -8.40
N PRO A 474 7.47 -12.88 -7.22
CA PRO A 474 7.07 -11.71 -6.44
C PRO A 474 7.17 -10.43 -7.27
N ALA A 475 6.06 -9.72 -7.42
CA ALA A 475 6.05 -8.46 -8.18
C ALA A 475 6.85 -7.36 -7.49
N PHE A 476 6.81 -7.35 -6.16
CA PHE A 476 7.49 -6.38 -5.32
C PHE A 476 8.29 -7.11 -4.24
N LEU A 477 9.46 -6.57 -3.92
CA LEU A 477 10.33 -7.08 -2.87
C LEU A 477 10.75 -5.93 -1.95
N GLY A 478 10.64 -6.15 -0.65
CA GLY A 478 11.11 -5.20 0.34
C GLY A 478 12.09 -5.76 1.35
N SER A 479 12.38 -4.96 2.36
CA SER A 479 13.24 -5.34 3.49
C SER A 479 12.42 -5.32 4.79
N SER A 480 12.32 -6.45 5.47
CA SER A 480 11.61 -6.53 6.75
C SER A 480 12.44 -5.94 7.89
N THR A 481 11.79 -5.63 9.01
CA THR A 481 12.48 -5.34 10.27
C THR A 481 13.36 -6.53 10.69
N THR A 482 14.58 -6.26 11.15
CA THR A 482 15.59 -7.28 11.47
C THR A 482 15.88 -7.41 12.95
N ASN A 483 15.33 -6.50 13.77
CA ASN A 483 15.50 -6.49 15.22
C ASN A 483 14.15 -6.37 15.93
N LEU A 484 14.11 -6.90 17.15
CA LEU A 484 12.89 -6.95 17.96
C LEU A 484 12.29 -5.56 18.25
N ASN A 485 13.14 -4.55 18.48
CA ASN A 485 12.66 -3.21 18.86
C ASN A 485 11.82 -2.60 17.73
N ASP A 486 12.31 -2.66 16.49
CA ASP A 486 11.59 -2.15 15.33
C ASP A 486 10.32 -2.96 15.05
N THR A 487 10.37 -4.28 15.21
CA THR A 487 9.18 -5.15 15.11
C THR A 487 8.11 -4.76 16.14
N LEU A 488 8.51 -4.50 17.40
CA LEU A 488 7.58 -4.09 18.46
C LEU A 488 7.03 -2.69 18.24
N VAL A 489 7.84 -1.73 17.78
CA VAL A 489 7.37 -0.39 17.42
C VAL A 489 6.33 -0.46 16.29
N GLN A 490 6.62 -1.24 15.24
CA GLN A 490 5.70 -1.45 14.13
C GLN A 490 4.39 -2.10 14.60
N GLY A 491 4.49 -3.19 15.37
CA GLY A 491 3.32 -3.88 15.93
C GLY A 491 2.49 -3.00 16.86
N THR A 492 3.15 -2.15 17.65
CA THR A 492 2.46 -1.18 18.53
C THR A 492 1.68 -0.16 17.72
N ARG A 493 2.28 0.41 16.65
CA ARG A 493 1.57 1.36 15.77
C ARG A 493 0.33 0.73 15.15
N TRP A 494 0.45 -0.50 14.62
CA TRP A 494 -0.68 -1.22 14.02
C TRP A 494 -1.80 -1.47 15.03
N ASN A 495 -1.47 -2.03 16.20
CA ASN A 495 -2.48 -2.34 17.20
C ASN A 495 -3.13 -1.08 17.79
N SER A 496 -2.38 0.00 17.99
CA SER A 496 -2.95 1.28 18.45
C SER A 496 -3.95 1.85 17.43
N GLY A 497 -3.63 1.83 16.14
CA GLY A 497 -4.56 2.29 15.11
C GLY A 497 -5.79 1.40 14.96
N LEU A 498 -5.61 0.08 15.00
CA LEU A 498 -6.75 -0.86 14.97
C LEU A 498 -7.66 -0.67 16.19
N ALA A 499 -7.09 -0.43 17.37
CA ALA A 499 -7.85 -0.11 18.57
C ALA A 499 -8.61 1.22 18.45
N GLU A 500 -7.98 2.26 17.88
CA GLU A 500 -8.64 3.53 17.58
C GLU A 500 -9.88 3.32 16.70
N VAL A 501 -9.77 2.51 15.65
CA VAL A 501 -10.93 2.18 14.81
C VAL A 501 -11.99 1.41 15.60
N LEU A 502 -11.60 0.38 16.36
CA LEU A 502 -12.52 -0.47 17.14
C LEU A 502 -13.33 0.32 18.18
N PHE A 503 -12.72 1.29 18.84
CA PHE A 503 -13.36 2.10 19.89
C PHE A 503 -13.93 3.43 19.37
N SER A 504 -13.87 3.69 18.08
CA SER A 504 -14.48 4.86 17.45
C SER A 504 -15.89 4.58 16.91
N ARG A 505 -16.54 5.64 16.40
CA ARG A 505 -17.79 5.54 15.61
C ARG A 505 -17.64 4.70 14.34
N PHE A 506 -16.41 4.43 13.90
CA PHE A 506 -16.09 3.68 12.69
C PHE A 506 -15.86 2.18 12.94
N CYS A 507 -16.14 1.69 14.15
CA CYS A 507 -16.03 0.27 14.46
C CYS A 507 -16.78 -0.59 13.42
N PRO A 508 -16.12 -1.58 12.78
CA PRO A 508 -16.75 -2.36 11.70
C PRO A 508 -18.03 -3.10 12.11
N LEU A 509 -18.21 -3.36 13.41
CA LEU A 509 -19.41 -4.00 13.95
C LEU A 509 -20.65 -3.10 13.92
N ILE A 510 -20.48 -1.77 13.93
CA ILE A 510 -21.58 -0.80 14.01
C ILE A 510 -21.62 0.15 12.80
N TYR A 511 -20.46 0.49 12.23
CA TYR A 511 -20.37 1.46 11.16
C TYR A 511 -20.90 0.88 9.86
N GLY A 512 -21.65 1.68 9.11
CA GLY A 512 -22.17 1.27 7.82
C GLY A 512 -23.06 0.03 7.88
N LEU A 513 -23.84 -0.22 8.94
CA LEU A 513 -24.78 -1.36 8.98
C LEU A 513 -25.80 -1.35 7.82
N LYS A 514 -26.08 -0.16 7.27
CA LYS A 514 -26.89 0.03 6.06
C LYS A 514 -26.06 0.10 4.77
N SER A 515 -24.75 -0.14 4.84
CA SER A 515 -23.84 -0.07 3.70
C SER A 515 -23.92 -1.30 2.82
N ARG A 516 -23.17 -1.29 1.70
CA ARG A 516 -23.09 -2.42 0.76
C ARG A 516 -22.08 -3.50 1.19
N LEU A 517 -21.49 -3.39 2.37
CA LEU A 517 -20.48 -4.32 2.86
C LEU A 517 -21.11 -5.66 3.31
N PRO A 518 -20.78 -6.79 2.66
CA PRO A 518 -21.32 -8.10 3.07
C PRO A 518 -20.91 -8.49 4.49
N LEU A 519 -21.73 -9.32 5.15
CA LEU A 519 -21.49 -9.75 6.53
C LEU A 519 -20.12 -10.41 6.73
N LEU A 520 -19.73 -11.32 5.83
CA LEU A 520 -18.44 -12.00 5.94
C LEU A 520 -17.27 -11.03 5.80
N GLU A 521 -17.36 -10.07 4.87
CA GLU A 521 -16.33 -9.05 4.72
C GLU A 521 -16.22 -8.16 5.97
N ARG A 522 -17.38 -7.77 6.52
CA ARG A 522 -17.45 -7.03 7.78
C ARG A 522 -16.79 -7.80 8.92
N MET A 523 -17.00 -9.11 8.99
CA MET A 523 -16.34 -9.96 9.99
C MET A 523 -14.82 -9.96 9.83
N CYS A 524 -14.30 -9.96 8.60
CA CYS A 524 -12.86 -9.85 8.33
C CYS A 524 -12.28 -8.53 8.88
N TYR A 525 -12.89 -7.39 8.55
CA TYR A 525 -12.50 -6.08 9.09
C TYR A 525 -12.63 -6.04 10.62
N ALA A 526 -13.77 -6.48 11.16
CA ALA A 526 -14.01 -6.51 12.61
C ALA A 526 -12.98 -7.36 13.36
N TYR A 527 -12.55 -8.49 12.79
CA TYR A 527 -11.50 -9.34 13.39
C TYR A 527 -10.19 -8.56 13.55
N LEU A 528 -9.77 -7.86 12.49
CA LEU A 528 -8.51 -7.11 12.50
C LEU A 528 -8.59 -5.92 13.46
N ALA A 529 -9.67 -5.15 13.43
CA ALA A 529 -9.90 -4.09 14.41
C ALA A 529 -9.90 -4.63 15.86
N SER A 530 -10.38 -5.86 16.06
CA SER A 530 -10.44 -6.52 17.38
C SER A 530 -9.14 -7.21 17.79
N GLN A 531 -8.10 -7.27 16.97
CA GLN A 531 -6.82 -7.91 17.34
C GLN A 531 -6.20 -7.39 18.64
N PRO A 532 -6.22 -6.08 18.94
CA PRO A 532 -5.69 -5.57 20.20
C PRO A 532 -6.35 -6.20 21.44
N LEU A 533 -7.59 -6.72 21.32
CA LEU A 533 -8.28 -7.40 22.42
C LEU A 533 -7.62 -8.73 22.82
N PHE A 534 -6.72 -9.31 22.00
CA PHE A 534 -5.95 -10.51 22.38
C PHE A 534 -5.08 -10.31 23.61
N CYS A 535 -4.75 -9.06 23.99
CA CYS A 535 -3.96 -8.80 25.18
C CYS A 535 -4.68 -9.27 26.46
N PHE A 536 -6.00 -9.10 26.58
CA PHE A 536 -6.77 -9.50 27.75
C PHE A 536 -6.74 -11.01 28.01
N PRO A 537 -7.14 -11.90 27.06
CA PRO A 537 -7.06 -13.33 27.29
C PRO A 537 -5.62 -13.80 27.48
N ALA A 538 -4.63 -13.20 26.81
CA ALA A 538 -3.23 -13.53 27.03
C ALA A 538 -2.82 -13.26 28.49
N TRP A 539 -3.11 -12.08 29.03
CA TRP A 539 -2.79 -11.73 30.42
C TRP A 539 -3.54 -12.60 31.43
N PHE A 540 -4.85 -12.79 31.23
CA PHE A 540 -5.67 -13.56 32.17
C PHE A 540 -5.30 -15.04 32.17
N LEU A 541 -5.12 -15.67 31.01
CA LEU A 541 -4.75 -17.08 30.92
C LEU A 541 -3.29 -17.35 31.32
N ALA A 542 -2.40 -16.35 31.23
CA ALA A 542 -1.01 -16.47 31.68
C ALA A 542 -0.80 -16.19 33.17
N SER A 543 -1.78 -15.58 33.86
CA SER A 543 -1.63 -15.18 35.27
C SER A 543 -2.58 -15.93 36.20
N ILE A 544 -3.86 -16.07 35.81
CA ILE A 544 -4.91 -16.61 36.69
C ILE A 544 -4.67 -18.09 37.01
N PRO A 545 -4.37 -18.98 36.04
CA PRO A 545 -4.06 -20.39 36.34
C PRO A 545 -2.92 -20.58 37.34
N GLN A 546 -1.88 -19.77 37.24
CA GLN A 546 -0.68 -19.81 38.07
C GLN A 546 -1.01 -19.35 39.49
N LEU A 547 -1.75 -18.25 39.63
CA LEU A 547 -2.22 -17.79 40.94
C LEU A 547 -3.15 -18.80 41.60
N CYS A 548 -4.09 -19.38 40.85
CA CYS A 548 -4.97 -20.42 41.39
C CYS A 548 -4.20 -21.67 41.81
N LEU A 549 -3.21 -22.09 41.02
CA LEU A 549 -2.34 -23.23 41.35
C LEU A 549 -1.59 -22.99 42.66
N LEU A 550 -0.97 -21.82 42.83
CA LEU A 550 -0.23 -21.47 44.05
C LEU A 550 -1.12 -21.41 45.30
N ASN A 551 -2.41 -21.07 45.13
CA ASN A 551 -3.36 -20.93 46.23
C ASN A 551 -4.26 -22.17 46.41
N GLY A 552 -4.02 -23.26 45.68
CA GLY A 552 -4.84 -24.48 45.75
C GLY A 552 -6.29 -24.28 45.31
N ILE A 553 -6.57 -23.30 44.45
CA ILE A 553 -7.90 -22.96 43.96
C ILE A 553 -8.21 -23.79 42.71
N PRO A 554 -9.23 -24.66 42.72
CA PRO A 554 -9.64 -25.39 41.53
C PRO A 554 -10.39 -24.46 40.56
N ILE A 555 -9.82 -24.23 39.38
CA ILE A 555 -10.45 -23.46 38.29
C ILE A 555 -11.50 -24.28 37.53
N TYR A 556 -11.29 -25.60 37.50
CA TYR A 556 -12.13 -26.54 36.79
C TYR A 556 -12.78 -27.51 37.79
N PRO A 557 -14.02 -27.95 37.50
CA PRO A 557 -14.67 -28.96 38.33
C PRO A 557 -13.81 -30.23 38.34
N LYS A 558 -13.90 -31.00 39.42
CA LYS A 558 -13.22 -32.30 39.49
C LYS A 558 -13.85 -33.21 38.44
N VAL A 559 -13.03 -33.71 37.51
CA VAL A 559 -13.43 -34.68 36.48
C VAL A 559 -13.67 -36.04 37.12
#